data_AF-A0A559NSE4-F1
#
_entry.id   AF-A0A559NSE4-F1
#
_cell.length_a   1.000
_cell.length_b   1.000
_cell.length_c   1.000
_cell.angle_alpha   90.00
_cell.angle_beta   90.00
_cell.angle_gamma   90.00
#
_symmetry.space_group_name_H-M   'P 1'
#
loop_
_entity.id
_entity.type
_entity.pdbx_description
1 polymer ?
#
loop_
_entity_poly.entity_id
_entity_poly.type
_entity_poly.pdbx_seq_one_letter_code
_entity_poly.pdbx_strand_id
1 'polypeptide(L)'
;MKENNDKLLEKLVDKMMKDSPVESPSFDFTANVMSKVFKTKTNEAYLYKPLIPKSVFFIIFVSVILLFMYAFINGEASTDSWANHLNFTKAYSKLSISFLSVSKETTYIIFAAILMFLVQITFLKKYFDNKKMF
;
A
#
# COMPACT_ATOMS: atom_id res chain seq x y z
N MET A 1 57.54 4.91 43.52
CA MET A 1 56.92 6.20 43.91
C MET A 1 55.67 6.55 43.09
N LYS A 2 55.61 6.33 41.76
CA LYS A 2 54.43 6.65 40.93
C LYS A 2 53.15 5.88 41.27
N GLU A 3 53.24 4.56 41.43
CA GLU A 3 52.09 3.67 41.69
C GLU A 3 51.28 4.02 42.95
N ASN A 4 51.93 4.62 43.96
CA ASN A 4 51.26 4.99 45.20
C ASN A 4 50.43 6.27 45.05
N ASN A 5 50.80 7.15 44.12
CA ASN A 5 50.04 8.36 43.81
C ASN A 5 48.77 8.05 43.01
N ASP A 6 48.84 7.07 42.09
CA ASP A 6 47.69 6.65 41.28
C ASP A 6 46.58 6.05 42.16
N LYS A 7 46.95 5.22 43.16
CA LYS A 7 46.00 4.67 44.15
C LYS A 7 45.37 5.73 45.04
N LEU A 8 46.09 6.82 45.32
CA LEU A 8 45.55 7.95 46.09
C LEU A 8 44.57 8.76 45.25
N LEU A 9 44.86 8.97 43.96
CA LEU A 9 43.96 9.64 43.03
C LEU A 9 42.66 8.85 42.83
N GLU A 10 42.75 7.53 42.66
CA GLU A 10 41.58 6.65 42.55
C GLU A 10 40.70 6.72 43.80
N LYS A 11 41.30 6.66 45.01
CA LYS A 11 40.56 6.83 46.27
C LYS A 11 39.92 8.21 46.43
N LEU A 12 40.55 9.26 45.91
CA LEU A 12 39.99 10.62 45.93
C LEU A 12 38.79 10.74 44.98
N VAL A 13 38.87 10.14 43.79
CA VAL A 13 37.76 10.09 42.82
C VAL A 13 36.60 9.29 43.39
N ASP A 14 36.85 8.09 43.93
CA ASP A 14 35.82 7.26 44.56
C ASP A 14 35.13 7.99 45.71
N LYS A 15 35.89 8.71 46.53
CA LYS A 15 35.35 9.47 47.66
C LYS A 15 34.49 10.64 47.17
N MET A 16 34.94 11.39 46.16
CA MET A 16 34.14 12.46 45.56
C MET A 16 32.86 11.94 44.89
N MET A 17 32.93 10.79 44.23
CA MET A 17 31.79 10.17 43.54
C MET A 17 30.78 9.58 44.52
N LYS A 18 31.25 9.08 45.68
CA LYS A 18 30.41 8.54 46.75
C LYS A 18 29.77 9.64 47.63
N ASP A 19 30.47 10.75 47.83
CA ASP A 19 29.96 11.91 48.58
C ASP A 19 29.03 12.79 47.73
N SER A 20 29.00 12.59 46.41
CA SER A 20 28.02 13.23 45.52
C SER A 20 26.63 12.59 45.70
N PRO A 21 25.57 13.39 45.91
CA PRO A 21 24.21 12.85 45.93
C PRO A 21 23.93 12.20 44.57
N VAL A 22 23.58 10.91 44.60
CA VAL A 22 23.07 10.23 43.42
C VAL A 22 21.74 10.86 43.11
N GLU A 23 21.67 11.65 42.02
CA GLU A 23 20.41 12.20 41.54
C GLU A 23 19.45 11.04 41.26
N SER A 24 18.50 10.83 42.17
CA SER A 24 17.48 9.83 41.97
C SER A 24 16.57 10.32 40.85
N PRO A 25 16.28 9.47 39.85
CA PRO A 25 15.32 9.83 38.83
C PRO A 25 14.00 10.26 39.48
N SER A 26 13.27 11.15 38.82
CA SER A 26 11.94 11.52 39.30
C SER A 26 11.07 10.27 39.43
N PHE A 27 10.08 10.31 40.33
CA PHE A 27 9.16 9.21 40.59
C PHE A 27 8.54 8.65 39.29
N ASP A 28 8.27 9.53 38.32
CA ASP A 28 7.65 9.19 37.04
C ASP A 28 8.65 8.97 35.88
N PHE A 29 9.96 8.94 36.14
CA PHE A 29 10.99 8.83 35.10
C PHE A 29 10.77 7.60 34.22
N THR A 30 10.58 6.43 34.83
CA THR A 30 10.36 5.18 34.12
C THR A 30 9.07 5.24 33.29
N ALA A 31 7.99 5.80 33.85
CA ALA A 31 6.73 5.96 33.12
C ALA A 31 6.88 6.89 31.90
N ASN A 32 7.61 8.00 32.06
CA ASN A 32 7.87 8.95 30.97
C ASN A 32 8.75 8.35 29.87
N VAL A 33 9.83 7.64 30.23
CA VAL A 33 10.70 6.96 29.26
C VAL A 33 9.93 5.85 28.54
N MET A 34 9.21 5.00 29.28
CA MET A 34 8.46 3.89 28.70
C MET A 34 7.33 4.39 27.80
N SER A 35 6.69 5.52 28.12
CA SER A 35 5.67 6.14 27.25
C SER A 35 6.25 6.61 25.90
N LYS A 36 7.48 7.13 25.89
CA LYS A 36 8.17 7.57 24.67
C LYS A 36 8.65 6.37 23.86
N VAL A 37 9.21 5.36 24.52
CA VAL A 37 9.65 4.11 23.88
C VAL A 37 8.47 3.37 23.25
N PHE A 38 7.32 3.30 23.92
CA PHE A 38 6.11 2.70 23.36
C PHE A 38 5.62 3.46 22.13
N LYS A 39 5.55 4.80 22.18
CA LYS A 39 5.14 5.64 21.05
C LYS A 39 6.05 5.46 19.83
N THR A 40 7.36 5.37 20.04
CA THR A 40 8.33 5.13 18.96
C THR A 40 8.20 3.71 18.40
N LYS A 41 8.08 2.69 19.26
CA LYS A 41 7.92 1.30 18.84
C LYS A 41 6.60 1.04 18.10
N THR A 42 5.52 1.73 18.46
CA THR A 42 4.25 1.67 17.71
C THR A 42 4.32 2.36 16.35
N ASN A 43 5.18 3.37 16.18
CA ASN A 43 5.40 4.01 14.89
C ASN A 43 6.22 3.15 13.92
N GLU A 44 7.02 2.22 14.45
CA GLU A 44 7.76 1.21 13.68
C GLU A 44 6.99 -0.10 13.49
N ALA A 45 5.70 -0.15 13.85
CA ALA A 45 4.84 -1.27 13.49
C ALA A 45 4.67 -1.28 11.98
N TYR A 46 5.52 -2.05 11.29
CA TYR A 46 5.49 -2.41 9.86
C TYR A 46 4.28 -1.83 9.14
N LEU A 47 4.37 -0.56 8.75
CA LEU A 47 3.30 0.09 8.01
C LEU A 47 3.23 -0.65 6.69
N TYR A 48 2.22 -1.52 6.56
CA TYR A 48 1.97 -2.28 5.35
C TYR A 48 1.61 -1.29 4.25
N LYS A 49 2.64 -0.77 3.58
CA LYS A 49 2.50 0.12 2.44
C LYS A 49 2.02 -0.76 1.30
N PRO A 50 0.78 -0.58 0.80
CA PRO A 50 0.28 -1.41 -0.27
C PRO A 50 1.23 -1.31 -1.47
N LEU A 51 1.63 -2.46 -2.04
CA LEU A 51 2.56 -2.54 -3.19
C LEU A 51 2.12 -1.62 -4.35
N ILE A 52 0.81 -1.42 -4.50
CA ILE A 52 0.23 -0.50 -5.46
C ILE A 52 -0.68 0.47 -4.68
N PRO A 53 -0.42 1.78 -4.74
CA PRO A 53 -1.28 2.76 -4.08
C PRO A 53 -2.68 2.75 -4.72
N LYS A 54 -3.71 3.02 -3.90
CA LYS A 54 -5.12 2.93 -4.32
C LYS A 54 -5.44 3.77 -5.56
N SER A 55 -4.75 4.90 -5.75
CA SER A 55 -4.91 5.77 -6.93
C SER A 55 -4.48 5.09 -8.23
N VAL A 56 -3.47 4.22 -8.20
CA VAL A 56 -2.98 3.50 -9.39
C VAL A 56 -3.99 2.43 -9.82
N PHE A 57 -4.69 1.79 -8.88
CA PHE A 57 -5.79 0.88 -9.21
C PHE A 57 -6.93 1.59 -9.95
N PHE A 58 -7.24 2.84 -9.58
CA PHE A 58 -8.26 3.63 -10.28
C PHE A 58 -7.85 3.91 -11.74
N ILE A 59 -6.58 4.30 -11.96
CA ILE A 59 -6.04 4.55 -13.30
C ILE A 59 -6.08 3.29 -14.16
N ILE A 60 -5.67 2.13 -13.61
CA ILE A 60 -5.72 0.84 -14.31
C ILE A 60 -7.16 0.50 -14.68
N PHE A 61 -8.10 0.66 -13.75
CA PHE A 61 -9.51 0.36 -13.98
C PHE A 61 -10.10 1.22 -15.09
N VAL A 62 -9.84 2.54 -15.07
CA VAL A 62 -10.28 3.47 -16.13
C VAL A 62 -9.65 3.12 -17.47
N SER A 63 -8.36 2.78 -17.50
CA SER A 63 -7.67 2.37 -18.73
C SER A 63 -8.27 1.12 -19.36
N VAL A 64 -8.63 0.12 -18.54
CA VAL A 64 -9.26 -1.12 -18.98
C VAL A 64 -10.64 -0.82 -19.57
N ILE A 65 -11.44 0.02 -18.92
CA ILE A 65 -12.76 0.44 -19.42
C ILE A 65 -12.65 1.15 -20.78
N LEU A 66 -11.70 2.07 -20.93
CA LEU A 66 -11.47 2.79 -22.20
C LEU A 66 -11.13 1.83 -23.34
N LEU A 67 -10.30 0.82 -23.08
CA LEU A 67 -9.91 -0.18 -24.06
C LEU A 67 -11.11 -1.04 -24.49
N PHE A 68 -12.00 -1.37 -23.55
CA PHE A 68 -13.27 -2.06 -23.85
C PHE A 68 -14.25 -1.20 -24.64
N MET A 69 -14.41 0.09 -24.28
CA MET A 69 -15.25 1.00 -25.08
C MET A 69 -14.74 1.08 -26.52
N TYR A 70 -13.43 1.17 -26.71
CA TYR A 70 -12.82 1.16 -28.03
C TYR A 70 -13.11 -0.13 -28.80
N ALA A 71 -12.98 -1.30 -28.17
CA ALA A 71 -13.28 -2.59 -28.79
C ALA A 71 -14.77 -2.76 -29.15
N PHE A 72 -15.67 -2.28 -28.29
CA PHE A 72 -17.12 -2.34 -28.52
C PHE A 72 -17.55 -1.51 -29.74
N ILE A 73 -16.95 -0.31 -29.90
CA ILE A 73 -17.27 0.61 -30.99
C ILE A 73 -16.71 0.14 -32.33
N ASN A 74 -15.51 -0.47 -32.35
CA ASN A 74 -14.82 -0.88 -33.59
C ASN A 74 -15.03 -2.34 -33.99
N GLY A 75 -15.67 -3.17 -33.16
CA GLY A 75 -15.98 -4.55 -33.52
C GLY A 75 -16.97 -4.62 -34.70
N GLU A 76 -16.75 -5.55 -35.62
CA GLU A 76 -17.63 -5.79 -36.78
C GLU A 76 -19.02 -6.26 -36.34
N ALA A 77 -20.08 -5.58 -36.83
CA ALA A 77 -21.45 -5.83 -36.43
C ALA A 77 -22.05 -7.09 -37.03
N SER A 78 -22.25 -8.11 -36.20
CA SER A 78 -23.33 -9.09 -36.37
C SER A 78 -24.66 -8.33 -36.40
N THR A 79 -25.48 -8.61 -37.41
CA THR A 79 -26.56 -7.76 -37.92
C THR A 79 -27.78 -7.61 -37.01
N ASP A 80 -27.85 -8.30 -35.88
CA ASP A 80 -29.05 -8.34 -35.01
C ASP A 80 -28.71 -8.02 -33.56
N SER A 81 -28.60 -6.73 -33.19
CA SER A 81 -28.66 -6.35 -31.77
C SER A 81 -28.91 -4.86 -31.58
N TRP A 82 -29.66 -4.55 -30.52
CA TRP A 82 -29.97 -3.25 -29.89
C TRP A 82 -28.79 -2.23 -29.84
N ALA A 83 -27.54 -2.68 -30.02
CA ALA A 83 -26.35 -1.84 -30.12
C ALA A 83 -26.33 -0.82 -31.28
N ASN A 84 -27.18 -0.97 -32.32
CA ASN A 84 -27.24 -0.01 -33.44
C ASN A 84 -27.73 1.40 -33.05
N HIS A 85 -28.31 1.59 -31.86
CA HIS A 85 -28.69 2.93 -31.37
C HIS A 85 -27.51 3.73 -30.78
N LEU A 86 -26.35 3.11 -30.57
CA LEU A 86 -25.16 3.73 -29.99
C LEU A 86 -24.06 3.91 -31.06
N ASN A 87 -24.42 4.48 -32.21
CA ASN A 87 -23.48 4.73 -33.31
C ASN A 87 -22.52 5.89 -32.99
N PHE A 88 -21.42 5.59 -32.29
CA PHE A 88 -20.28 6.50 -32.06
C PHE A 88 -19.23 6.48 -33.20
N THR A 89 -19.58 5.87 -34.34
CA THR A 89 -18.71 5.61 -35.49
C THR A 89 -18.05 6.87 -36.06
N LYS A 90 -18.65 8.05 -35.87
CA LYS A 90 -18.15 9.31 -36.45
C LYS A 90 -16.96 9.93 -35.71
N ALA A 91 -16.72 9.54 -34.45
CA ALA A 91 -15.68 10.18 -33.63
C ALA A 91 -14.29 9.50 -33.72
N TYR A 92 -14.20 8.26 -34.20
CA TYR A 92 -13.01 7.41 -34.04
C TYR A 92 -12.42 6.86 -35.34
N SER A 93 -12.92 7.25 -36.51
CA SER A 93 -12.51 6.74 -37.83
C SER A 93 -11.01 6.90 -38.17
N LYS A 94 -10.23 7.58 -37.32
CA LYS A 94 -8.79 7.82 -37.53
C LYS A 94 -7.87 6.99 -36.63
N LEU A 95 -8.40 6.27 -35.64
CA LEU A 95 -7.59 5.46 -34.72
C LEU A 95 -7.69 3.98 -35.11
N SER A 96 -7.07 3.59 -36.23
CA SER A 96 -6.99 2.19 -36.67
C SER A 96 -5.86 1.47 -35.93
N ILE A 97 -6.18 0.90 -34.76
CA ILE A 97 -5.30 -0.02 -34.04
C ILE A 97 -5.55 -1.42 -34.60
N SER A 98 -4.86 -1.74 -35.69
CA SER A 98 -5.08 -2.97 -36.48
C SER A 98 -4.66 -4.26 -35.78
N PHE A 99 -4.05 -4.20 -34.59
CA PHE A 99 -3.57 -5.38 -33.85
C PHE A 99 -4.61 -6.01 -32.90
N LEU A 100 -5.82 -5.44 -32.80
CA LEU A 100 -6.89 -5.87 -31.89
C LEU A 100 -8.20 -6.23 -32.64
N SER A 101 -8.10 -6.91 -33.78
CA SER A 101 -9.28 -7.46 -34.47
C SER A 101 -9.81 -8.68 -33.70
N VAL A 102 -10.57 -8.43 -32.65
CA VAL A 102 -11.18 -9.44 -31.77
C VAL A 102 -12.68 -9.50 -32.05
N SER A 103 -13.25 -10.70 -32.13
CA SER A 103 -14.69 -10.89 -32.35
C SER A 103 -15.51 -10.31 -31.19
N LYS A 104 -16.70 -9.78 -31.49
CA LYS A 104 -17.60 -9.19 -30.49
C LYS A 104 -17.91 -10.14 -29.33
N GLU A 105 -18.18 -11.40 -29.65
CA GLU A 105 -18.47 -12.43 -28.64
C GLU A 105 -17.29 -12.62 -27.68
N THR A 106 -16.07 -12.65 -28.21
CA THR A 106 -14.87 -12.78 -27.39
C THR A 106 -14.64 -11.54 -26.51
N THR A 107 -14.98 -10.33 -26.99
CA THR A 107 -14.91 -9.11 -26.16
C THR A 107 -15.89 -9.17 -24.97
N TYR A 108 -17.13 -9.63 -25.18
CA TYR A 108 -18.10 -9.77 -24.09
C TYR A 108 -17.67 -10.80 -23.05
N ILE A 109 -17.15 -11.95 -23.48
CA ILE A 109 -16.63 -12.99 -22.58
C ILE A 109 -15.46 -12.46 -21.75
N ILE A 110 -14.51 -11.77 -22.39
CA ILE A 110 -13.35 -11.18 -21.69
C ILE A 110 -13.82 -10.12 -20.69
N PHE A 111 -14.80 -9.29 -21.05
CA PHE A 111 -15.37 -8.29 -20.14
C PHE A 111 -16.00 -8.94 -18.90
N ALA A 112 -16.84 -9.96 -19.10
CA ALA A 112 -17.45 -10.72 -18.01
C ALA A 112 -16.39 -11.38 -17.11
N ALA A 113 -15.33 -11.95 -17.70
CA ALA A 113 -14.23 -12.56 -16.98
C ALA A 113 -13.46 -11.54 -16.12
N ILE A 114 -13.13 -10.37 -16.66
CA ILE A 114 -12.46 -9.30 -15.89
C ILE A 114 -13.35 -8.81 -14.74
N LEU A 115 -14.64 -8.63 -15.00
CA LEU A 115 -15.58 -8.20 -13.97
C LEU A 115 -15.67 -9.22 -12.83
N MET A 116 -15.77 -10.52 -13.16
CA MET A 116 -15.69 -11.58 -12.15
C MET A 116 -14.37 -11.56 -11.38
N PHE A 117 -13.24 -11.35 -12.07
CA PHE A 117 -11.92 -11.32 -11.44
C PHE A 117 -11.79 -10.18 -10.41
N LEU A 118 -12.34 -8.99 -10.71
CA LEU A 118 -12.37 -7.86 -9.77
C LEU A 118 -13.22 -8.16 -8.53
N VAL A 119 -14.36 -8.83 -8.71
CA VAL A 119 -15.21 -9.28 -7.60
C VAL A 119 -14.44 -10.29 -6.73
N GLN A 120 -13.75 -11.25 -7.35
CA GLN A 120 -12.94 -12.25 -6.64
C GLN A 120 -11.82 -11.60 -5.82
N ILE A 121 -11.10 -10.62 -6.37
CA ILE A 121 -10.05 -9.88 -5.64
C ILE A 121 -10.65 -9.16 -4.42
N THR A 122 -11.82 -8.54 -4.57
CA THR A 122 -12.49 -7.81 -3.48
C THR A 122 -12.92 -8.77 -2.36
N PHE A 123 -13.45 -9.93 -2.74
CA PHE A 123 -13.84 -10.97 -1.79
C PHE A 123 -12.63 -11.54 -1.05
N LEU A 124 -11.55 -11.84 -1.78
CA LEU A 124 -10.31 -12.38 -1.22
C LEU A 124 -9.65 -11.38 -0.28
N LYS A 125 -9.62 -10.10 -0.65
CA LYS A 125 -9.12 -9.03 0.21
C LYS A 125 -9.91 -8.94 1.52
N LYS A 126 -11.25 -8.97 1.45
CA LYS A 126 -12.11 -8.96 2.63
C LYS A 126 -11.86 -10.16 3.54
N TYR A 127 -11.63 -11.35 2.98
CA TYR A 127 -11.30 -12.55 3.74
C TYR A 127 -9.97 -12.41 4.49
N PHE A 128 -8.91 -11.92 3.83
CA PHE A 128 -7.60 -11.73 4.48
C PHE A 128 -7.60 -10.60 5.51
N ASP A 129 -8.33 -9.50 5.28
CA ASP A 129 -8.45 -8.40 6.25
C ASP A 129 -9.16 -8.88 7.53
N ASN A 130 -10.18 -9.72 7.41
CA ASN A 130 -10.87 -10.31 8.56
C ASN A 130 -10.01 -11.31 9.35
N LYS A 131 -9.06 -11.99 8.70
CA LYS A 131 -8.16 -12.96 9.35
C LYS A 131 -7.01 -12.31 10.11
N LYS A 132 -6.64 -11.07 9.78
CA LYS A 132 -5.58 -10.30 10.46
C LYS A 132 -6.04 -9.60 11.76
N MET A 133 -7.27 -9.87 12.22
CA MET A 133 -7.82 -9.33 13.47
C MET A 133 -7.66 -10.28 14.68
N PHE A 134 -6.76 -11.27 14.61
CA PHE A 134 -6.31 -12.08 15.74
C PHE A 134 -4.78 -12.07 15.85
#